data_AF-A0AAU9U0L6-F1
#
_entry.id   AF-A0AAU9U0L6-F1
#
_cell.length_a   1.000
_cell.length_b   1.000
_cell.length_c   1.000
_cell.angle_alpha   90.00
_cell.angle_beta   90.00
_cell.angle_gamma   90.00
#
_symmetry.space_group_name_H-M   'P 1'
#
loop_
_entity.id
_entity.type
_entity.pdbx_description
1 polymer ?
#
loop_
_entity_poly.entity_id
_entity_poly.type
_entity_poly.pdbx_seq_one_letter_code
_entity_poly.pdbx_strand_id
1 'polypeptide(L)'
;MTAYDTKNKSFSQDNGTKIYLTEDNFVDLLAKLIRANFEGIQTAKILRSLFGYGGDGYPSDRYNPAPSVLHHPQTALHDPIYWNMIQSFLKYFDEFSKTLEPYNFSKYQSGEFNIIDRTFTKITTYYEFYQFNIGKIFNSDNYDLRSSSLTYAARQKRLKHTPFSFSFKIEAKSNKTSLIKLYLGPQCNDVNCFDKFSRFFELDSFTYELDEGLNIVRWSPESTTKFSFDDLFNLELKSVRKSKYCFYKFSENMIIPKALEQGLNLTLFILVTPIDENSDFHNLSNPLGFPFHRKSSINNFTDFNNYKFYNITIYHKENSKHANGYFSSHLN
;
A
#
# COMPACT_ATOMS: atom_id res chain seq x y z
N MET A 1 20.22 -18.46 -13.73
CA MET A 1 19.79 -17.17 -14.35
C MET A 1 20.73 -16.11 -13.83
N THR A 2 21.71 -15.73 -14.63
CA THR A 2 23.05 -15.39 -14.11
C THR A 2 23.45 -13.92 -14.23
N ALA A 3 22.82 -13.15 -15.11
CA ALA A 3 23.05 -11.71 -15.20
C ALA A 3 21.89 -10.99 -15.92
N TYR A 4 21.51 -9.81 -15.42
CA TYR A 4 20.65 -8.88 -16.13
C TYR A 4 21.50 -7.94 -16.98
N ASP A 5 21.34 -8.00 -18.30
CA ASP A 5 21.96 -7.01 -19.20
C ASP A 5 20.96 -5.87 -19.45
N THR A 6 21.18 -4.75 -18.77
CA THR A 6 20.38 -3.53 -18.92
C THR A 6 20.42 -2.95 -20.34
N LYS A 7 21.51 -3.18 -21.10
CA LYS A 7 21.62 -2.67 -22.48
C LYS A 7 20.82 -3.52 -23.47
N ASN A 8 20.84 -4.83 -23.31
CA ASN A 8 20.16 -5.75 -24.24
C ASN A 8 18.75 -6.16 -23.79
N LYS A 9 18.27 -5.66 -22.63
CA LYS A 9 16.95 -5.97 -22.06
C LYS A 9 16.70 -7.48 -21.98
N SER A 10 17.74 -8.26 -21.70
CA SER A 10 17.70 -9.71 -21.77
C SER A 10 18.40 -10.35 -20.58
N PHE A 11 17.91 -11.52 -20.21
CA PHE A 11 18.58 -12.42 -19.28
C PHE A 11 19.19 -13.58 -20.03
N SER A 12 20.39 -13.98 -19.59
CA SER A 12 20.98 -15.24 -20.01
C SER A 12 20.64 -16.33 -18.99
N GLN A 13 20.09 -17.42 -19.46
CA GLN A 13 20.04 -18.67 -18.71
C GLN A 13 21.41 -19.34 -18.73
N ASP A 14 21.61 -20.27 -17.78
CA ASP A 14 22.90 -20.95 -17.59
C ASP A 14 23.21 -21.92 -18.75
N ASN A 15 22.21 -22.24 -19.56
CA ASN A 15 22.33 -22.98 -20.83
C ASN A 15 22.61 -22.07 -22.05
N GLY A 16 22.82 -20.77 -21.85
CA GLY A 16 23.07 -19.78 -22.93
C GLY A 16 21.82 -19.21 -23.61
N THR A 17 20.62 -19.66 -23.25
CA THR A 17 19.37 -19.14 -23.82
C THR A 17 19.12 -17.70 -23.36
N LYS A 18 18.83 -16.79 -24.30
CA LYS A 18 18.47 -15.40 -24.00
C LYS A 18 16.96 -15.24 -23.90
N ILE A 19 16.49 -14.71 -22.77
CA ILE A 19 15.09 -14.33 -22.55
C ILE A 19 15.01 -12.81 -22.58
N TYR A 20 14.23 -12.27 -23.51
CA TYR A 20 14.01 -10.82 -23.61
C TYR A 20 12.84 -10.39 -22.73
N LEU A 21 13.03 -9.25 -22.07
CA LEU A 21 11.98 -8.59 -21.33
C LEU A 21 11.08 -7.79 -22.29
N THR A 22 9.78 -8.05 -22.21
CA THR A 22 8.73 -7.36 -22.95
C THR A 22 7.76 -6.70 -21.97
N GLU A 23 6.86 -5.85 -22.48
CA GLU A 23 5.81 -5.21 -21.68
C GLU A 23 4.94 -6.24 -20.92
N ASP A 24 4.64 -7.37 -21.54
CA ASP A 24 3.73 -8.37 -20.96
C ASP A 24 4.39 -9.25 -19.90
N ASN A 25 5.71 -9.47 -20.00
CA ASN A 25 6.41 -10.48 -19.19
C ASN A 25 7.34 -9.89 -18.13
N PHE A 26 7.70 -8.61 -18.19
CA PHE A 26 8.78 -8.09 -17.35
C PHE A 26 8.46 -8.14 -15.86
N VAL A 27 7.21 -7.91 -15.48
CA VAL A 27 6.79 -7.94 -14.08
C VAL A 27 7.02 -9.35 -13.51
N ASP A 28 6.53 -10.38 -14.20
CA ASP A 28 6.66 -11.77 -13.77
C ASP A 28 8.13 -12.23 -13.76
N LEU A 29 8.88 -11.94 -14.83
CA LEU A 29 10.28 -12.37 -14.94
C LEU A 29 11.19 -11.66 -13.93
N LEU A 30 11.07 -10.35 -13.75
CA LEU A 30 11.85 -9.62 -12.74
C LEU A 30 11.47 -10.06 -11.33
N ALA A 31 10.18 -10.28 -11.05
CA ALA A 31 9.75 -10.77 -9.74
C ALA A 31 10.32 -12.16 -9.45
N LYS A 32 10.29 -13.08 -10.42
CA LYS A 32 10.91 -14.41 -10.29
C LYS A 32 12.41 -14.31 -10.05
N LEU A 33 13.11 -13.44 -10.79
CA LEU A 33 14.55 -13.27 -10.64
C LEU A 33 14.93 -12.66 -9.29
N ILE A 34 14.22 -11.61 -8.87
CA ILE A 34 14.45 -10.97 -7.58
C ILE A 34 14.17 -11.97 -6.46
N ARG A 35 13.06 -12.71 -6.49
CA ARG A 35 12.77 -13.74 -5.48
C ARG A 35 13.82 -14.85 -5.48
N ALA A 36 14.19 -15.38 -6.64
CA ALA A 36 15.21 -16.43 -6.73
C ALA A 36 16.56 -15.99 -6.13
N ASN A 37 16.95 -14.74 -6.37
CA ASN A 37 18.21 -14.20 -5.85
C ASN A 37 18.11 -13.78 -4.38
N PHE A 38 17.02 -13.13 -3.98
CA PHE A 38 16.83 -12.54 -2.66
C PHE A 38 16.45 -13.59 -1.60
N GLU A 39 15.51 -14.47 -1.94
CA GLU A 39 15.02 -15.54 -1.05
C GLU A 39 15.89 -16.81 -1.13
N GLY A 40 16.88 -16.82 -2.04
CA GLY A 40 17.88 -17.88 -2.13
C GLY A 40 18.61 -18.07 -0.79
N ILE A 41 18.73 -19.32 -0.36
CA ILE A 41 19.28 -19.67 0.97
C ILE A 41 20.64 -19.02 1.23
N GLN A 42 21.53 -19.00 0.23
CA GLN A 42 22.86 -18.42 0.35
C GLN A 42 22.80 -16.89 0.48
N THR A 43 22.06 -16.21 -0.38
CA THR A 43 21.90 -14.75 -0.33
C THR A 43 21.25 -14.30 0.98
N ALA A 44 20.20 -14.99 1.42
CA ALA A 44 19.56 -14.70 2.70
C ALA A 44 20.54 -14.84 3.88
N LYS A 45 21.42 -15.86 3.87
CA LYS A 45 22.49 -16.00 4.86
C LYS A 45 23.50 -14.87 4.80
N ILE A 46 23.94 -14.47 3.61
CA ILE A 46 24.90 -13.37 3.42
C ILE A 46 24.29 -12.04 3.89
N LEU A 47 23.08 -11.72 3.46
CA LEU A 47 22.39 -10.50 3.87
C LEU A 47 22.20 -10.43 5.38
N ARG A 48 21.81 -11.54 6.00
CA ARG A 48 21.70 -11.63 7.46
C ARG A 48 23.07 -11.51 8.13
N SER A 49 24.11 -12.18 7.62
CA SER A 49 25.49 -12.05 8.11
C SER A 49 25.98 -10.60 8.11
N LEU A 50 25.74 -9.88 7.01
CA LEU A 50 26.24 -8.52 6.81
C LEU A 50 25.41 -7.50 7.60
N PHE A 51 24.09 -7.49 7.37
CA PHE A 51 23.21 -6.46 7.90
C PHE A 51 22.56 -6.82 9.24
N GLY A 52 22.42 -8.12 9.51
CA GLY A 52 21.80 -8.61 10.74
C GLY A 52 22.77 -8.85 11.89
N TYR A 53 24.03 -9.21 11.60
CA TYR A 53 25.08 -9.49 12.61
C TYR A 53 26.27 -8.52 12.53
N GLY A 54 26.18 -7.43 11.76
CA GLY A 54 27.22 -6.41 11.69
C GLY A 54 28.53 -6.87 11.01
N GLY A 55 28.51 -7.95 10.24
CA GLY A 55 29.68 -8.44 9.51
C GLY A 55 30.58 -9.43 10.26
N ASP A 56 30.25 -9.78 11.51
CA ASP A 56 30.97 -10.77 12.34
C ASP A 56 30.77 -12.23 11.89
N GLY A 57 30.39 -12.43 10.63
CA GLY A 57 30.07 -13.73 10.05
C GLY A 57 28.68 -14.26 10.44
N TYR A 58 28.30 -15.38 9.84
CA TYR A 58 27.13 -16.15 10.28
C TYR A 58 27.60 -17.12 11.38
N PRO A 59 26.94 -17.18 12.55
CA PRO A 59 27.34 -18.09 13.62
C PRO A 59 27.50 -19.52 13.09
N SER A 60 28.68 -20.10 13.31
CA SER A 60 29.03 -21.44 12.80
C SER A 60 28.22 -22.55 13.45
N ASP A 61 27.68 -22.29 14.64
CA ASP A 61 26.84 -23.22 15.37
C ASP A 61 25.44 -23.27 14.74
N ARG A 62 25.14 -24.39 14.07
CA ARG A 62 23.97 -24.57 13.19
C ARG A 62 22.63 -24.38 13.90
N TYR A 63 22.62 -24.36 15.23
CA TYR A 63 21.42 -24.41 16.05
C TYR A 63 21.13 -23.15 16.87
N ASN A 64 22.03 -22.15 16.92
CA ASN A 64 21.78 -20.99 17.78
C ASN A 64 22.41 -19.67 17.29
N PRO A 65 22.13 -19.20 16.07
CA PRO A 65 22.48 -17.83 15.74
C PRO A 65 21.53 -16.89 16.51
N ALA A 66 22.08 -15.87 17.17
CA ALA A 66 21.26 -14.83 17.81
C ALA A 66 20.26 -14.26 16.77
N PRO A 67 18.95 -14.21 17.02
CA PRO A 67 18.02 -13.80 15.97
C PRO A 67 18.23 -12.34 15.58
N SER A 68 18.36 -12.08 14.27
CA SER A 68 18.35 -10.72 13.71
C SER A 68 16.92 -10.25 13.41
N VAL A 69 16.69 -8.95 13.45
CA VAL A 69 15.43 -8.30 13.02
C VAL A 69 15.04 -8.68 11.59
N LEU A 70 16.01 -8.98 10.72
CA LEU A 70 15.78 -9.42 9.33
C LEU A 70 15.45 -10.91 9.19
N HIS A 71 15.46 -11.68 10.29
CA HIS A 71 15.19 -13.12 10.25
C HIS A 71 13.71 -13.44 10.07
N HIS A 72 12.82 -12.59 10.61
CA HIS A 72 11.39 -12.83 10.68
C HIS A 72 10.60 -11.74 9.92
N PRO A 73 9.60 -12.11 9.09
CA PRO A 73 8.73 -11.13 8.42
C PRO A 73 8.04 -10.16 9.39
N GLN A 74 7.76 -10.61 10.61
CA GLN A 74 7.11 -9.82 11.66
C GLN A 74 7.99 -8.69 12.20
N THR A 75 9.32 -8.80 12.06
CA THR A 75 10.28 -7.84 12.60
C THR A 75 11.02 -7.07 11.51
N ALA A 76 11.13 -7.62 10.29
CA ALA A 76 11.97 -7.05 9.23
C ALA A 76 11.63 -5.59 8.88
N LEU A 77 10.36 -5.20 8.94
CA LEU A 77 9.91 -3.83 8.64
C LEU A 77 10.39 -2.78 9.67
N HIS A 78 10.90 -3.22 10.83
CA HIS A 78 11.44 -2.31 11.86
C HIS A 78 12.84 -1.80 11.52
N ASP A 79 13.56 -2.47 10.62
CA ASP A 79 14.92 -2.07 10.23
C ASP A 79 14.89 -1.23 8.94
N PRO A 80 15.43 0.01 8.94
CA PRO A 80 15.56 0.84 7.74
C PRO A 80 16.28 0.15 6.56
N ILE A 81 17.23 -0.76 6.83
CA ILE A 81 17.96 -1.49 5.80
C ILE A 81 17.02 -2.33 4.95
N TYR A 82 15.98 -2.91 5.57
CA TYR A 82 14.97 -3.67 4.83
C TYR A 82 14.31 -2.80 3.75
N TRP A 83 13.90 -1.59 4.10
CA TRP A 83 13.27 -0.66 3.17
C TRP A 83 14.21 -0.22 2.04
N ASN A 84 15.47 0.07 2.36
CA ASN A 84 16.48 0.42 1.36
C ASN A 84 16.73 -0.73 0.36
N MET A 85 16.74 -1.96 0.85
CA MET A 85 16.94 -3.14 0.04
C MET A 85 15.74 -3.41 -0.89
N ILE A 86 14.51 -3.35 -0.36
CA ILE A 86 13.30 -3.46 -1.19
C ILE A 86 13.24 -2.34 -2.23
N GLN A 87 13.55 -1.10 -1.85
CA GLN A 87 13.61 0.03 -2.77
C GLN A 87 14.65 -0.19 -3.89
N SER A 88 15.81 -0.77 -3.56
CA SER A 88 16.84 -1.11 -4.54
C SER A 88 16.34 -2.15 -5.56
N PHE A 89 15.57 -3.14 -5.11
CA PHE A 89 14.96 -4.12 -6.01
C PHE A 89 13.84 -3.52 -6.87
N LEU A 90 12.97 -2.71 -6.28
CA LEU A 90 11.89 -2.04 -6.99
C LEU A 90 12.43 -1.11 -8.09
N LYS A 91 13.64 -0.55 -7.89
CA LYS A 91 14.32 0.27 -8.89
C LYS A 91 14.51 -0.44 -10.24
N TYR A 92 14.70 -1.76 -10.27
CA TYR A 92 14.81 -2.49 -11.54
C TYR A 92 13.51 -2.45 -12.36
N PHE A 93 12.35 -2.51 -11.71
CA PHE A 93 11.06 -2.36 -12.39
C PHE A 93 10.86 -0.93 -12.91
N ASP A 94 11.20 0.06 -12.09
CA ASP A 94 11.14 1.48 -12.48
C ASP A 94 12.11 1.79 -13.64
N GLU A 95 13.31 1.24 -13.62
CA GLU A 95 14.30 1.43 -14.69
C GLU A 95 13.85 0.73 -15.98
N PHE A 96 13.36 -0.51 -15.90
CA PHE A 96 12.86 -1.22 -17.09
C PHE A 96 11.63 -0.54 -17.69
N SER A 97 10.64 -0.16 -16.87
CA SER A 97 9.41 0.49 -17.33
C SER A 97 9.67 1.81 -18.06
N LYS A 98 10.74 2.55 -17.68
CA LYS A 98 11.19 3.75 -18.40
C LYS A 98 11.78 3.47 -19.77
N THR A 99 12.21 2.24 -20.05
CA THR A 99 12.72 1.85 -21.37
C THR A 99 11.61 1.46 -22.35
N LEU A 100 10.38 1.26 -21.85
CA LEU A 100 9.20 1.02 -22.67
C LEU A 100 8.71 2.34 -23.25
N GLU A 101 8.08 2.28 -24.42
CA GLU A 101 7.44 3.47 -24.97
C GLU A 101 6.33 3.96 -24.03
N PRO A 102 6.25 5.28 -23.75
CA PRO A 102 5.19 5.82 -22.93
C PRO A 102 3.83 5.58 -23.58
N TYR A 103 2.93 4.91 -22.87
CA TYR A 103 1.63 4.58 -23.44
C TYR A 103 0.77 5.82 -23.61
N ASN A 104 -0.02 5.82 -24.68
CA ASN A 104 -0.94 6.92 -24.97
C ASN A 104 -2.15 6.83 -24.04
N PHE A 105 -2.10 7.58 -22.92
CA PHE A 105 -3.20 7.64 -21.96
C PHE A 105 -4.48 8.22 -22.59
N SER A 106 -4.35 8.96 -23.69
CA SER A 106 -5.49 9.57 -24.38
C SER A 106 -6.47 8.54 -24.94
N LYS A 107 -6.04 7.29 -25.14
CA LYS A 107 -6.93 6.19 -25.55
C LYS A 107 -7.96 5.80 -24.48
N TYR A 108 -7.71 6.15 -23.21
CA TYR A 108 -8.58 5.86 -22.07
C TYR A 108 -9.43 7.08 -21.67
N GLN A 109 -9.39 8.13 -22.48
CA GLN A 109 -10.31 9.25 -22.34
C GLN A 109 -11.68 8.80 -22.75
N SER A 110 -12.65 9.05 -21.89
CA SER A 110 -14.05 8.77 -22.17
C SER A 110 -14.82 10.07 -22.07
N GLY A 111 -15.58 10.37 -23.13
CA GLY A 111 -16.59 11.41 -23.11
C GLY A 111 -17.90 10.95 -22.45
N GLU A 112 -17.99 9.71 -21.96
CA GLU A 112 -19.19 9.16 -21.30
C GLU A 112 -19.35 9.66 -19.87
N PHE A 113 -18.25 10.06 -19.23
CA PHE A 113 -18.23 10.47 -17.82
C PHE A 113 -17.65 11.87 -17.67
N ASN A 114 -18.27 12.65 -16.80
CA ASN A 114 -17.84 13.99 -16.46
C ASN A 114 -17.82 14.20 -14.94
N ILE A 115 -16.63 14.29 -14.37
CA ILE A 115 -16.43 14.57 -12.95
C ILE A 115 -16.61 16.08 -12.75
N ILE A 116 -17.81 16.49 -12.33
CA ILE A 116 -18.19 17.89 -12.23
C ILE A 116 -17.61 18.53 -10.97
N ASP A 117 -17.81 17.88 -9.84
CA ASP A 117 -17.48 18.46 -8.54
C ASP A 117 -17.07 17.40 -7.52
N ARG A 118 -16.56 17.86 -6.38
CA ARG A 118 -16.05 17.03 -5.29
C ARG A 118 -16.34 17.65 -3.94
N THR A 119 -16.61 16.79 -2.96
CA THR A 119 -16.75 17.18 -1.56
C THR A 119 -15.89 16.25 -0.72
N PHE A 120 -14.84 16.81 -0.12
CA PHE A 120 -13.90 16.07 0.73
C PHE A 120 -14.02 16.55 2.16
N THR A 121 -14.14 15.60 3.09
CA THR A 121 -14.06 15.89 4.52
C THR A 121 -12.61 16.20 4.92
N LYS A 122 -12.43 17.05 5.94
CA LYS A 122 -11.10 17.30 6.52
C LYS A 122 -10.51 16.00 7.09
N ILE A 123 -9.32 15.64 6.62
CA ILE A 123 -8.60 14.45 7.10
C ILE A 123 -7.64 14.88 8.21
N THR A 124 -7.79 14.28 9.40
CA THR A 124 -6.90 14.55 10.54
C THR A 124 -6.41 13.23 11.11
N THR A 125 -5.09 13.05 11.15
CA THR A 125 -4.44 11.93 11.81
C THR A 125 -4.17 12.25 13.28
N TYR A 126 -4.14 11.23 14.12
CA TYR A 126 -3.81 11.35 15.55
C TYR A 126 -3.25 10.03 16.07
N TYR A 127 -2.72 10.03 17.28
CA TYR A 127 -2.34 8.80 17.97
C TYR A 127 -3.42 8.40 18.98
N GLU A 128 -3.83 7.14 18.95
CA GLU A 128 -4.73 6.54 19.93
C GLU A 128 -4.01 5.43 20.69
N PHE A 129 -4.39 5.20 21.94
CA PHE A 129 -3.96 4.00 22.65
C PHE A 129 -4.63 2.76 22.06
N TYR A 130 -3.85 1.70 21.97
CA TYR A 130 -4.26 0.41 21.49
C TYR A 130 -3.70 -0.63 22.45
N GLN A 131 -4.59 -1.40 23.07
CA GLN A 131 -4.22 -2.38 24.08
C GLN A 131 -4.52 -3.79 23.56
N PHE A 132 -3.52 -4.66 23.56
CA PHE A 132 -3.67 -6.03 23.07
C PHE A 132 -3.13 -7.06 24.07
N ASN A 133 -3.74 -8.23 24.08
CA ASN A 133 -3.39 -9.32 24.98
C ASN A 133 -2.04 -9.94 24.61
N ILE A 134 -1.13 -10.01 25.59
CA ILE A 134 0.21 -10.63 25.47
C ILE A 134 0.35 -11.89 26.33
N GLY A 135 -0.74 -12.39 26.90
CA GLY A 135 -0.79 -13.56 27.78
C GLY A 135 -0.13 -14.80 27.18
N LYS A 136 -0.16 -14.97 25.85
CA LYS A 136 0.50 -16.07 25.15
C LYS A 136 2.01 -16.15 25.39
N ILE A 137 2.67 -15.04 25.72
CA ILE A 137 4.11 -15.02 26.06
C ILE A 137 4.38 -15.81 27.34
N PHE A 138 3.41 -15.85 28.26
CA PHE A 138 3.58 -16.48 29.56
C PHE A 138 3.06 -17.93 29.63
N ASN A 139 2.56 -18.49 28.52
CA ASN A 139 2.24 -19.91 28.43
C ASN A 139 3.54 -20.71 28.37
N SER A 140 4.05 -21.08 29.54
CA SER A 140 5.17 -22.02 29.69
C SER A 140 4.66 -23.35 30.24
N ASP A 141 5.38 -24.45 29.95
CA ASP A 141 4.99 -25.81 30.37
C ASP A 141 4.84 -25.98 31.90
N ASN A 142 5.40 -25.06 32.70
CA ASN A 142 5.40 -25.12 34.17
C ASN A 142 4.39 -24.17 34.84
N TYR A 143 3.78 -23.23 34.11
CA TYR A 143 2.80 -22.28 34.64
C TYR A 143 1.64 -22.12 33.66
N ASP A 144 0.54 -22.80 33.95
CA ASP A 144 -0.68 -22.67 33.15
C ASP A 144 -1.48 -21.42 33.55
N LEU A 145 -1.02 -20.26 33.08
CA LEU A 145 -1.70 -18.97 33.26
C LEU A 145 -3.05 -18.88 32.54
N ARG A 146 -3.46 -19.92 31.77
CA ARG A 146 -4.83 -20.02 31.23
C ARG A 146 -5.89 -20.11 32.35
N SER A 147 -5.47 -20.54 33.55
CA SER A 147 -6.31 -20.61 34.76
C SER A 147 -6.34 -19.31 35.58
N SER A 148 -5.47 -18.33 35.27
CA SER A 148 -5.43 -17.07 36.00
C SER A 148 -6.54 -16.13 35.53
N SER A 149 -7.17 -15.41 36.46
CA SER A 149 -8.14 -14.34 36.15
C SER A 149 -7.49 -13.07 35.60
N LEU A 150 -6.16 -13.04 35.48
CA LEU A 150 -5.40 -11.85 35.11
C LEU A 150 -5.21 -11.78 33.59
N THR A 151 -5.52 -10.61 33.02
CA THR A 151 -5.24 -10.31 31.61
C THR A 151 -3.93 -9.53 31.51
N TYR A 152 -2.90 -10.16 30.96
CA TYR A 152 -1.66 -9.48 30.60
C TYR A 152 -1.81 -8.79 29.25
N ALA A 153 -1.61 -7.48 29.21
CA ALA A 153 -1.76 -6.70 28.00
C ALA A 153 -0.62 -5.69 27.84
N ALA A 154 -0.24 -5.45 26.59
CA ALA A 154 0.61 -4.33 26.20
C ALA A 154 -0.28 -3.20 25.68
N ARG A 155 0.08 -1.96 26.01
CA ARG A 155 -0.58 -0.75 25.49
C ARG A 155 0.43 0.06 24.70
N GLN A 156 0.07 0.45 23.49
CA GLN A 156 0.91 1.29 22.63
C GLN A 156 0.10 2.39 21.95
N LYS A 157 0.75 3.50 21.59
CA LYS A 157 0.14 4.53 20.75
C LYS A 157 0.23 4.10 19.28
N ARG A 158 -0.89 4.03 18.57
CA ARG A 158 -0.94 3.74 17.13
C ARG A 158 -1.51 4.92 16.36
N LEU A 159 -1.02 5.11 15.14
CA LEU A 159 -1.57 6.10 14.23
C LEU A 159 -3.01 5.71 13.89
N LYS A 160 -3.90 6.69 13.89
CA LYS A 160 -5.30 6.62 13.45
C LYS A 160 -5.66 7.90 12.70
N HIS A 161 -6.83 7.92 12.09
CA HIS A 161 -7.41 9.11 11.48
C HIS A 161 -8.87 9.29 11.88
N THR A 162 -9.35 10.53 11.79
CA THR A 162 -10.79 10.83 11.90
C THR A 162 -11.54 10.19 10.72
N PRO A 163 -12.81 9.78 10.88
CA PRO A 163 -13.61 9.33 9.75
C PRO A 163 -13.61 10.38 8.64
N PHE A 164 -13.33 9.95 7.41
CA PHE A 164 -13.29 10.82 6.24
C PHE A 164 -13.92 10.13 5.03
N SER A 165 -14.38 10.93 4.07
CA SER A 165 -14.93 10.45 2.82
C SER A 165 -14.57 11.35 1.65
N PHE A 166 -14.46 10.75 0.47
CA PHE A 166 -14.37 11.44 -0.80
C PHE A 166 -15.67 11.26 -1.55
N SER A 167 -16.40 12.35 -1.77
CA SER A 167 -17.60 12.35 -2.61
C SER A 167 -17.30 13.03 -3.93
N PHE A 168 -17.66 12.39 -5.03
CA PHE A 168 -17.50 12.91 -6.39
C PHE A 168 -18.86 13.00 -7.05
N LYS A 169 -19.16 14.16 -7.64
CA LYS A 169 -20.33 14.36 -8.48
C LYS A 169 -19.95 14.06 -9.93
N ILE A 170 -20.52 12.98 -10.46
CA ILE A 170 -20.17 12.44 -11.78
C ILE A 170 -21.43 12.45 -12.64
N GLU A 171 -21.35 13.08 -13.80
CA GLU A 171 -22.38 13.03 -14.83
C GLU A 171 -22.05 11.92 -15.83
N ALA A 172 -23.01 11.03 -16.07
CA ALA A 172 -22.88 9.95 -17.05
C ALA A 172 -23.86 10.18 -18.21
N LYS A 173 -23.43 9.88 -19.44
CA LYS A 173 -24.27 10.03 -20.65
C LYS A 173 -25.32 8.92 -20.83
N SER A 174 -25.15 7.79 -20.15
CA SER A 174 -26.03 6.63 -20.24
C SER A 174 -25.83 5.76 -19.00
N ASN A 175 -26.81 4.90 -18.70
CA ASN A 175 -26.66 3.89 -17.65
C ASN A 175 -25.49 2.96 -17.98
N LYS A 176 -24.47 2.89 -17.11
CA LYS A 176 -23.28 2.07 -17.35
C LYS A 176 -22.56 1.67 -16.08
N THR A 177 -22.15 0.40 -16.02
CA THR A 177 -21.23 -0.07 -14.99
C THR A 177 -19.83 0.44 -15.26
N SER A 178 -19.25 1.10 -14.27
CA SER A 178 -17.98 1.80 -14.39
C SER A 178 -16.98 1.33 -13.35
N LEU A 179 -15.71 1.31 -13.72
CA LEU A 179 -14.60 1.11 -12.78
C LEU A 179 -14.09 2.46 -12.31
N ILE A 180 -14.04 2.63 -11.00
CA ILE A 180 -13.51 3.82 -10.35
C ILE A 180 -12.23 3.44 -9.62
N LYS A 181 -11.15 4.15 -9.95
CA LYS A 181 -9.85 3.99 -9.29
C LYS A 181 -9.46 5.26 -8.55
N LEU A 182 -8.96 5.09 -7.33
CA LEU A 182 -8.46 6.16 -6.48
C LEU A 182 -7.00 5.92 -6.14
N TYR A 183 -6.17 6.94 -6.35
CA TYR A 183 -4.76 6.92 -5.98
C TYR A 183 -4.40 8.13 -5.13
N LEU A 184 -3.49 7.94 -4.18
CA LEU A 184 -2.90 8.99 -3.37
C LEU A 184 -1.41 9.08 -3.68
N GLY A 185 -0.96 10.27 -4.05
CA GLY A 185 0.43 10.51 -4.40
C GLY A 185 0.99 11.77 -3.75
N PRO A 186 2.30 12.02 -3.92
CA PRO A 186 2.91 13.27 -3.49
C PRO A 186 2.25 14.47 -4.18
N GLN A 187 2.36 15.65 -3.57
CA GLN A 187 1.91 16.88 -4.22
C GLN A 187 2.58 17.03 -5.60
N CYS A 188 1.75 17.25 -6.61
CA CYS A 188 2.15 17.40 -8.00
C CYS A 188 1.21 18.42 -8.67
N ASN A 189 1.67 18.96 -9.78
CA ASN A 189 0.84 19.77 -10.67
C ASN A 189 0.40 18.85 -11.81
N ASP A 190 -0.74 19.13 -12.45
CA ASP A 190 -1.34 18.25 -13.46
C ASP A 190 -0.33 17.76 -14.50
N VAL A 191 0.58 18.66 -14.92
CA VAL A 191 1.65 18.37 -15.89
C VAL A 191 2.66 17.33 -15.42
N ASN A 192 3.02 17.31 -14.13
CA ASN A 192 4.12 16.50 -13.59
C ASN A 192 3.65 15.31 -12.73
N CYS A 193 2.34 15.14 -12.53
CA CYS A 193 1.82 14.03 -11.73
C CYS A 193 2.19 12.67 -12.34
N PHE A 194 2.06 12.53 -13.65
CA PHE A 194 2.43 11.29 -14.34
C PHE A 194 3.93 10.99 -14.38
N ASP A 195 4.80 12.01 -14.22
CA ASP A 195 6.24 11.76 -14.06
C ASP A 195 6.57 11.13 -12.70
N LYS A 196 5.67 11.26 -11.71
CA LYS A 196 5.80 10.66 -10.37
C LYS A 196 5.00 9.35 -10.25
N PHE A 197 4.69 8.67 -11.36
CA PHE A 197 3.82 7.49 -11.40
C PHE A 197 4.16 6.43 -10.33
N SER A 198 5.44 6.09 -10.13
CA SER A 198 5.85 5.07 -9.15
C SER A 198 5.66 5.48 -7.68
N ARG A 199 5.22 6.73 -7.42
CA ARG A 199 4.95 7.26 -6.08
C ARG A 199 3.46 7.39 -5.75
N PHE A 200 2.57 6.94 -6.64
CA PHE A 200 1.13 6.90 -6.38
C PHE A 200 0.73 5.56 -5.77
N PHE A 201 0.13 5.61 -4.59
CA PHE A 201 -0.43 4.46 -3.90
C PHE A 201 -1.91 4.30 -4.25
N GLU A 202 -2.33 3.10 -4.66
CA GLU A 202 -3.73 2.84 -4.96
C GLU A 202 -4.55 2.71 -3.68
N LEU A 203 -5.41 3.69 -3.40
CA LEU A 203 -6.35 3.63 -2.29
C LEU A 203 -7.43 2.58 -2.53
N ASP A 204 -8.04 2.59 -3.71
CA ASP A 204 -9.10 1.64 -4.04
C ASP A 204 -9.34 1.51 -5.54
N SER A 205 -9.96 0.40 -5.92
CA SER A 205 -10.42 0.12 -7.27
C SER A 205 -11.73 -0.68 -7.14
N PHE A 206 -12.85 -0.07 -7.51
CA PHE A 206 -14.18 -0.65 -7.29
C PHE A 206 -15.14 -0.34 -8.43
N THR A 207 -16.13 -1.22 -8.62
CA THR A 207 -17.19 -1.03 -9.61
C THR A 207 -18.31 -0.17 -9.04
N TYR A 208 -18.94 0.62 -9.90
CA TYR A 208 -20.09 1.45 -9.55
C TYR A 208 -21.04 1.51 -10.75
N GLU A 209 -22.33 1.28 -10.50
CA GLU A 209 -23.39 1.44 -11.50
C GLU A 209 -23.77 2.93 -11.56
N LEU A 210 -23.45 3.59 -12.68
CA LEU A 210 -23.81 4.99 -12.89
C LEU A 210 -25.09 5.06 -13.73
N ASP A 211 -26.08 5.78 -13.23
CA ASP A 211 -27.30 6.11 -13.98
C ASP A 211 -27.04 7.28 -14.93
N GLU A 212 -27.83 7.39 -16.01
CA GLU A 212 -27.82 8.55 -16.89
C GLU A 212 -28.11 9.84 -16.10
N GLY A 213 -27.30 10.87 -16.32
CA GLY A 213 -27.36 12.12 -15.59
C GLY A 213 -26.44 12.14 -14.36
N LEU A 214 -26.89 12.78 -13.28
CA LEU A 214 -26.05 13.13 -12.13
C LEU A 214 -25.99 12.03 -11.06
N ASN A 215 -24.79 11.58 -10.76
CA ASN A 215 -24.49 10.58 -9.73
C ASN A 215 -23.60 11.17 -8.63
N ILE A 216 -23.77 10.68 -7.40
CA ILE A 216 -22.89 11.00 -6.27
C ILE A 216 -22.19 9.71 -5.84
N VAL A 217 -20.91 9.59 -6.20
CA VAL A 217 -20.08 8.46 -5.77
C VAL A 217 -19.36 8.85 -4.49
N ARG A 218 -19.62 8.13 -3.41
CA ARG A 218 -18.97 8.33 -2.11
C ARG A 218 -18.05 7.16 -1.78
N TRP A 219 -16.78 7.48 -1.52
CA TRP A 219 -15.79 6.54 -1.03
C TRP A 219 -15.35 6.88 0.40
N SER A 220 -15.13 5.85 1.21
CA SER A 220 -14.55 5.97 2.55
C SER A 220 -13.73 4.72 2.89
N PRO A 221 -12.83 4.80 3.88
CA PRO A 221 -12.07 3.63 4.33
C PRO A 221 -12.95 2.44 4.74
N GLU A 222 -14.14 2.70 5.27
CA GLU A 222 -15.07 1.66 5.74
C GLU A 222 -15.84 0.96 4.62
N SER A 223 -15.99 1.63 3.45
CA SER A 223 -16.72 1.08 2.30
C SER A 223 -15.87 0.12 1.45
N THR A 224 -14.55 0.19 1.55
CA THR A 224 -13.66 -0.70 0.80
C THR A 224 -13.55 -2.08 1.44
N THR A 225 -13.25 -3.08 0.60
CA THR A 225 -12.86 -4.42 1.05
C THR A 225 -11.34 -4.60 1.02
N LYS A 226 -10.56 -3.61 0.57
CA LYS A 226 -9.10 -3.72 0.39
C LYS A 226 -8.32 -3.74 1.71
N PHE A 227 -8.87 -3.11 2.75
CA PHE A 227 -8.18 -2.91 4.02
C PHE A 227 -8.70 -3.81 5.14
N SER A 228 -7.86 -4.01 6.14
CA SER A 228 -8.15 -4.79 7.34
C SER A 228 -8.38 -3.91 8.56
N PHE A 229 -9.33 -4.32 9.39
CA PHE A 229 -9.68 -3.69 10.66
C PHE A 229 -9.32 -4.64 11.80
N ASP A 230 -8.50 -4.19 12.73
CA ASP A 230 -8.01 -4.98 13.87
C ASP A 230 -8.67 -4.60 15.21
N ASP A 231 -9.75 -3.81 15.16
CA ASP A 231 -10.51 -3.36 16.36
C ASP A 231 -10.91 -4.50 17.30
N LEU A 232 -11.13 -5.71 16.77
CA LEU A 232 -11.45 -6.92 17.56
C LEU A 232 -10.36 -7.27 18.59
N PHE A 233 -9.10 -6.96 18.31
CA PHE A 233 -7.98 -7.26 19.19
C PHE A 233 -7.68 -6.13 20.18
N ASN A 234 -8.36 -4.99 20.07
CA ASN A 234 -8.17 -3.86 20.98
C ASN A 234 -9.05 -4.02 22.24
N LEU A 235 -8.42 -4.29 23.37
CA LEU A 235 -9.08 -4.45 24.67
C LEU A 235 -9.71 -3.14 25.20
N GLU A 236 -9.29 -1.98 24.71
CA GLU A 236 -9.90 -0.69 25.08
C GLU A 236 -11.21 -0.43 24.34
N LEU A 237 -11.43 -1.08 23.20
CA LEU A 237 -12.66 -0.96 22.43
C LEU A 237 -13.64 -2.03 22.89
N LYS A 238 -14.70 -1.61 23.59
CA LYS A 238 -15.90 -2.44 23.78
C LYS A 238 -16.63 -2.55 22.44
N SER A 239 -16.17 -3.47 21.59
CA SER A 239 -16.59 -3.75 20.21
C SER A 239 -18.03 -3.31 19.84
N VAL A 240 -18.17 -2.38 18.88
CA VAL A 240 -19.45 -1.98 18.24
C VAL A 240 -19.51 -2.36 16.75
N ARG A 241 -18.39 -2.74 16.12
CA ARG A 241 -18.31 -3.00 14.67
C ARG A 241 -18.16 -4.49 14.36
N LYS A 242 -18.84 -4.98 13.31
CA LYS A 242 -18.59 -6.32 12.75
C LYS A 242 -17.11 -6.40 12.31
N SER A 243 -16.37 -7.37 12.85
CA SER A 243 -14.95 -7.57 12.52
C SER A 243 -14.76 -7.83 11.03
N LYS A 244 -13.92 -7.00 10.38
CA LYS A 244 -13.44 -7.17 9.00
C LYS A 244 -11.94 -7.54 8.98
N TYR A 245 -11.48 -8.26 10.00
CA TYR A 245 -10.07 -8.63 10.10
C TYR A 245 -9.67 -9.61 9.00
N CYS A 246 -8.51 -9.38 8.39
CA CYS A 246 -7.93 -10.21 7.34
C CYS A 246 -6.41 -9.99 7.34
N PHE A 247 -5.67 -11.03 7.72
CA PHE A 247 -4.21 -10.97 7.85
C PHE A 247 -3.47 -10.61 6.54
N TYR A 248 -4.08 -10.89 5.39
CA TYR A 248 -3.48 -10.64 4.07
C TYR A 248 -3.76 -9.24 3.52
N LYS A 249 -4.48 -8.39 4.25
CA LYS A 249 -4.86 -7.04 3.82
C LYS A 249 -4.11 -5.98 4.62
N PHE A 250 -3.83 -4.86 3.97
CA PHE A 250 -3.15 -3.74 4.60
C PHE A 250 -4.05 -3.11 5.67
N SER A 251 -3.46 -2.63 6.78
CA SER A 251 -4.22 -2.04 7.89
C SER A 251 -4.89 -0.74 7.47
N GLU A 252 -6.18 -0.60 7.78
CA GLU A 252 -6.96 0.59 7.46
C GLU A 252 -6.40 1.86 8.14
N ASN A 253 -5.97 1.73 9.41
CA ASN A 253 -5.41 2.85 10.16
C ASN A 253 -4.16 3.49 9.51
N MET A 254 -3.50 2.79 8.57
CA MET A 254 -2.26 3.22 7.91
C MET A 254 -2.46 3.65 6.45
N ILE A 255 -3.70 3.73 5.96
CA ILE A 255 -3.98 4.12 4.56
C ILE A 255 -3.62 5.59 4.27
N ILE A 256 -3.64 6.43 5.30
CA ILE A 256 -3.23 7.84 5.24
C ILE A 256 -1.95 8.01 6.07
N PRO A 257 -0.90 8.66 5.55
CA PRO A 257 0.32 8.89 6.30
C PRO A 257 0.09 9.86 7.45
N LYS A 258 0.91 9.74 8.51
CA LYS A 258 1.00 10.77 9.55
C LYS A 258 1.39 12.10 8.89
N ALA A 259 0.59 13.12 9.12
CA ALA A 259 0.84 14.46 8.58
C ALA A 259 1.54 15.37 9.59
N LEU A 260 1.64 16.64 9.24
CA LEU A 260 2.09 17.73 10.11
C LEU A 260 0.88 18.51 10.63
N GLU A 261 1.02 19.23 11.74
CA GLU A 261 -0.03 20.10 12.27
C GLU A 261 -0.41 21.21 11.29
N GLN A 262 0.59 21.80 10.62
CA GLN A 262 0.42 22.79 9.56
C GLN A 262 -0.19 22.23 8.26
N GLY A 263 -0.32 20.90 8.17
CA GLY A 263 -0.83 20.21 6.99
C GLY A 263 0.28 19.57 6.14
N LEU A 264 -0.04 18.40 5.59
CA LEU A 264 0.72 17.70 4.56
C LEU A 264 -0.10 17.71 3.27
N ASN A 265 0.41 18.38 2.24
CA ASN A 265 -0.23 18.45 0.94
C ASN A 265 0.09 17.20 0.13
N LEU A 266 -0.95 16.57 -0.41
CA LEU A 266 -0.88 15.41 -1.28
C LEU A 266 -1.83 15.60 -2.47
N THR A 267 -1.72 14.70 -3.45
CA THR A 267 -2.59 14.69 -4.62
C THR A 267 -3.45 13.43 -4.61
N LEU A 268 -4.77 13.61 -4.63
CA LEU A 268 -5.74 12.55 -4.87
C LEU A 268 -6.04 12.50 -6.37
N PHE A 269 -5.88 11.33 -6.97
CA PHE A 269 -6.25 11.08 -8.36
C PHE A 269 -7.46 10.15 -8.42
N ILE A 270 -8.45 10.52 -9.23
CA ILE A 270 -9.59 9.68 -9.58
C ILE A 270 -9.60 9.42 -11.08
N LEU A 271 -9.91 8.18 -11.46
CA LEU A 271 -10.17 7.77 -12.84
C LEU A 271 -11.47 6.97 -12.89
N VAL A 272 -12.32 7.30 -13.86
CA VAL A 272 -13.57 6.60 -14.18
C VAL A 272 -13.45 6.05 -15.59
N THR A 273 -13.58 4.74 -15.73
CA THR A 273 -13.56 4.04 -17.02
C THR A 273 -14.77 3.13 -17.15
N PRO A 274 -15.34 2.98 -18.35
CA PRO A 274 -16.41 2.02 -18.54
C PRO A 274 -15.89 0.59 -18.34
N ILE A 275 -16.75 -0.29 -17.85
CA ILE A 275 -16.51 -1.73 -17.86
C ILE A 275 -17.30 -2.31 -19.03
N ASP A 276 -16.62 -3.03 -19.92
CA ASP A 276 -17.31 -3.77 -20.97
C ASP A 276 -18.05 -4.95 -20.32
N GLU A 277 -19.32 -5.16 -20.68
CA GLU A 277 -20.22 -6.16 -20.06
C GLU A 277 -19.65 -7.60 -20.09
N ASN A 278 -18.69 -7.88 -20.98
CA ASN A 278 -18.03 -9.18 -21.10
C ASN A 278 -16.72 -9.32 -20.30
N SER A 279 -16.33 -8.30 -19.52
CA SER A 279 -15.09 -8.30 -18.76
C SER A 279 -15.34 -8.58 -17.27
N ASP A 280 -14.86 -9.74 -16.78
CA ASP A 280 -14.79 -9.99 -15.34
C ASP A 280 -13.88 -8.94 -14.68
N PHE A 281 -14.19 -8.53 -13.43
CA PHE A 281 -13.35 -7.60 -12.66
C PHE A 281 -11.89 -8.06 -12.55
N HIS A 282 -11.66 -9.38 -12.54
CA HIS A 282 -10.32 -9.99 -12.54
C HIS A 282 -9.64 -9.99 -13.92
N ASN A 283 -10.42 -9.88 -15.00
CA ASN A 283 -9.99 -9.84 -16.39
C ASN A 283 -10.14 -8.44 -16.99
N LEU A 284 -10.18 -7.40 -16.16
CA LEU A 284 -10.08 -6.05 -16.67
C LEU A 284 -8.71 -5.92 -17.33
N SER A 285 -8.68 -5.74 -18.64
CA SER A 285 -7.50 -5.78 -19.54
C SER A 285 -6.37 -4.78 -19.20
N ASN A 286 -6.47 -4.09 -18.06
CA ASN A 286 -5.53 -3.10 -17.59
C ASN A 286 -4.50 -3.72 -16.64
N PRO A 287 -3.21 -3.38 -16.79
CA PRO A 287 -2.15 -3.89 -15.92
C PRO A 287 -2.32 -3.43 -14.46
N LEU A 288 -1.71 -4.19 -13.54
CA LEU A 288 -1.69 -3.85 -12.12
C LEU A 288 -1.07 -2.45 -11.91
N GLY A 289 -1.76 -1.60 -11.15
CA GLY A 289 -1.36 -0.22 -10.93
C GLY A 289 -1.74 0.76 -12.06
N PHE A 290 -2.47 0.33 -13.10
CA PHE A 290 -2.99 1.24 -14.12
C PHE A 290 -3.85 2.37 -13.49
N PRO A 291 -3.62 3.66 -13.81
CA PRO A 291 -2.80 4.16 -14.92
C PRO A 291 -1.32 4.43 -14.57
N PHE A 292 -0.93 4.32 -13.31
CA PHE A 292 0.44 4.60 -12.85
C PHE A 292 1.41 3.41 -12.94
N HIS A 293 1.05 2.33 -13.64
CA HIS A 293 1.92 1.19 -13.92
C HIS A 293 3.20 1.55 -14.71
N ARG A 294 3.18 2.62 -15.52
CA ARG A 294 4.34 3.16 -16.25
C ARG A 294 4.11 4.61 -16.66
N LYS A 295 5.14 5.24 -17.23
CA LYS A 295 5.05 6.60 -17.79
C LYS A 295 4.03 6.66 -18.94
N SER A 296 3.14 7.64 -18.90
CA SER A 296 2.21 7.96 -19.99
C SER A 296 2.73 9.06 -20.90
N SER A 297 2.48 8.97 -22.21
CA SER A 297 2.53 10.11 -23.12
C SER A 297 1.20 10.87 -23.04
N ILE A 298 1.25 12.13 -22.62
CA ILE A 298 0.10 13.04 -22.61
C ILE A 298 0.47 14.20 -23.51
N ASN A 299 -0.13 14.24 -24.70
CA ASN A 299 0.21 15.24 -25.71
C ASN A 299 -0.44 16.59 -25.41
N ASN A 300 -1.60 16.60 -24.75
CA ASN A 300 -2.28 17.80 -24.27
C ASN A 300 -2.95 17.48 -22.93
N PHE A 301 -2.62 18.23 -21.87
CA PHE A 301 -3.38 18.25 -20.61
C PHE A 301 -4.66 19.07 -20.79
N THR A 302 -5.44 18.82 -21.84
CA THR A 302 -6.81 19.33 -21.86
C THR A 302 -7.56 18.64 -20.73
N ASP A 303 -8.34 19.38 -19.94
CA ASP A 303 -9.15 18.83 -18.86
C ASP A 303 -10.04 17.72 -19.41
N PHE A 304 -9.65 16.46 -19.23
CA PHE A 304 -10.46 15.34 -19.65
C PHE A 304 -11.45 15.03 -18.54
N ASN A 305 -12.67 14.72 -18.95
CA ASN A 305 -13.81 14.74 -18.04
C ASN A 305 -13.87 13.52 -17.12
N ASN A 306 -13.20 12.40 -17.48
CA ASN A 306 -13.29 11.13 -16.77
C ASN A 306 -12.15 10.87 -15.76
N TYR A 307 -11.18 11.79 -15.61
CA TYR A 307 -10.19 11.71 -14.55
C TYR A 307 -9.82 13.10 -14.01
N LYS A 308 -9.47 13.20 -12.73
CA LYS A 308 -9.04 14.47 -12.12
C LYS A 308 -7.97 14.27 -11.06
N PHE A 309 -7.08 15.25 -10.95
CA PHE A 309 -6.19 15.41 -9.80
C PHE A 309 -6.78 16.46 -8.86
N TYR A 310 -6.71 16.18 -7.57
CA TYR A 310 -7.15 17.11 -6.54
C TYR A 310 -6.07 17.26 -5.47
N ASN A 311 -5.72 18.51 -5.18
CA ASN A 311 -4.90 18.82 -4.02
C ASN A 311 -5.72 18.59 -2.75
N ILE A 312 -5.17 17.76 -1.86
CA ILE A 312 -5.75 17.53 -0.53
C ILE A 312 -4.70 17.82 0.54
N THR A 313 -5.16 18.29 1.70
CA THR A 313 -4.29 18.54 2.85
C THR A 313 -4.74 17.66 4.01
N ILE A 314 -3.81 16.86 4.52
CA ILE A 314 -4.02 16.04 5.72
C ILE A 314 -3.38 16.76 6.88
N TYR A 315 -4.05 16.80 8.02
CA TYR A 315 -3.53 17.41 9.24
C TYR A 315 -3.14 16.33 10.25
N HIS A 316 -2.28 16.69 11.20
CA HIS A 316 -2.05 15.88 12.38
C HIS A 316 -2.49 16.65 13.61
N LYS A 317 -3.21 15.98 14.50
CA LYS A 317 -3.53 16.51 15.82
C LYS A 317 -2.43 16.05 16.77
N GLU A 318 -1.69 17.00 17.32
CA GLU A 318 -0.71 16.71 18.36
C GLU A 318 -1.39 16.03 19.55
N ASN A 319 -0.72 15.05 20.11
CA ASN A 319 -1.23 14.34 21.27
C ASN A 319 -0.62 14.94 22.54
N SER A 320 -1.30 15.91 23.14
CA SER A 320 -0.85 16.65 24.33
C SER A 320 -0.72 15.81 25.60
N LYS A 321 -1.12 14.53 25.58
CA LYS A 321 -0.91 13.60 26.70
C LYS A 321 0.54 13.09 26.67
N HIS A 322 1.41 13.82 27.37
CA HIS A 322 2.76 13.39 27.71
C HIS A 322 2.77 11.98 28.32
N ALA A 323 3.85 11.24 28.09
CA ALA A 323 4.11 9.90 28.63
C ALA A 323 4.29 9.85 30.16
N ASN A 324 3.96 10.93 30.90
CA ASN A 324 3.81 10.89 32.35
C ASN A 324 2.47 10.21 32.72
N GLY A 325 2.17 9.09 32.06
CA GLY A 325 1.25 8.12 32.62
C GLY A 325 2.04 7.41 33.71
N TYR A 326 1.85 7.82 34.96
CA TYR A 326 2.15 6.94 36.07
C TYR A 326 1.53 5.58 35.75
N PHE A 327 2.34 4.52 35.81
CA PHE A 327 1.81 3.17 35.92
C PHE A 327 0.95 3.16 37.19
N SER A 328 -0.34 3.43 37.05
CA SER A 328 -1.26 3.20 38.16
C SER A 328 -1.29 1.69 38.37
N SER A 329 -0.79 1.23 39.52
CA SER A 329 -1.03 -0.13 40.02
C SER A 329 -2.52 -0.40 40.27
N HIS A 330 -3.38 0.60 40.09
CA HIS A 330 -4.82 0.54 40.31
C HIS A 330 -5.55 1.12 39.09
N LEU A 331 -5.68 0.31 38.04
CA LEU A 331 -6.82 0.39 37.14
C LEU A 331 -7.79 -0.68 37.65
N ASN A 332 -8.70 -0.28 38.54
CA ASN A 332 -9.85 -1.09 38.97
C ASN A 332 -10.90 -1.17 37.87
#